data_AF-A0A2U2HKD6-F1
#
_entry.id   AF-A0A2U2HKD6-F1
#
_cell.length_a   1.000
_cell.length_b   1.000
_cell.length_c   1.000
_cell.angle_alpha   90.00
_cell.angle_beta   90.00
_cell.angle_gamma   90.00
#
_symmetry.space_group_name_H-M   'P 1'
#
loop_
_entity.id
_entity.type
_entity.pdbx_description
1 polymer ?
#
loop_
_entity_poly.entity_id
_entity_poly.type
_entity_poly.pdbx_seq_one_letter_code
_entity_poly.pdbx_strand_id
1 'polypeptide(L)'
;GQSLQLANGETVMLMSGQDSQFVVGGQMRVHSGQAIGMLGGVVEAGPDKVGLQLIAAKDAIEIQAQSDVLKVQARDEVNVTSANAHIDWAAAKRISLSTAGGANITIEGGNITVQCPGKITIHAGKKSFTGPARKNYPMPPLPRSICVECLKKSRAAAVAFTSVE
;
A
#
# COMPACT_ATOMS: atom_id res chain seq x y z
N GLY A 1 50.53 -15.35 15.20
CA GLY A 1 50.21 -15.24 16.64
C GLY A 1 49.02 -16.12 16.93
N GLN A 2 49.03 -16.87 18.02
CA GLN A 2 48.08 -17.98 18.23
C GLN A 2 46.72 -17.55 18.81
N SER A 3 46.63 -16.53 19.69
CA SER A 3 45.36 -15.91 20.13
C SER A 3 45.59 -14.68 21.04
N LEU A 4 44.55 -13.86 21.24
CA LEU A 4 44.44 -12.83 22.29
C LEU A 4 43.13 -13.07 23.04
N GLN A 5 43.16 -13.17 24.38
CA GLN A 5 41.98 -13.35 25.21
C GLN A 5 41.88 -12.19 26.22
N LEU A 6 40.70 -11.57 26.29
CA LEU A 6 40.35 -10.57 27.28
C LEU A 6 39.21 -11.14 28.13
N ALA A 7 39.37 -11.16 29.45
CA ALA A 7 38.35 -11.58 30.40
C ALA A 7 38.27 -10.57 31.54
N ASN A 8 37.08 -10.06 31.83
CA ASN A 8 36.82 -9.17 32.96
C ASN A 8 35.55 -9.65 33.68
N GLY A 9 35.53 -9.57 35.01
CA GLY A 9 34.37 -9.92 35.86
C GLY A 9 33.26 -8.87 35.88
N GLU A 10 33.55 -7.64 35.46
CA GLU A 10 32.55 -6.55 35.47
C GLU A 10 32.31 -5.96 34.07
N THR A 11 33.24 -5.17 33.52
CA THR A 11 32.97 -4.41 32.29
C THR A 11 34.23 -4.18 31.46
N VAL A 12 34.18 -4.51 30.17
CA VAL A 12 35.22 -4.12 29.20
C VAL A 12 34.70 -2.93 28.39
N MET A 13 35.42 -1.82 28.38
CA MET A 13 35.15 -0.67 27.51
C MET A 13 36.27 -0.55 26.47
N LEU A 14 35.92 -0.60 25.19
CA LEU A 14 36.79 -0.22 24.08
C LEU A 14 36.31 1.12 23.51
N MET A 15 37.16 2.14 23.57
CA MET A 15 36.88 3.47 23.04
C MET A 15 37.95 3.83 22.01
N SER A 16 37.54 4.42 20.90
CA SER A 16 38.42 4.99 19.89
C SER A 16 38.07 6.45 19.66
N GLY A 17 39.07 7.30 19.46
CA GLY A 17 38.88 8.73 19.20
C GLY A 17 38.48 9.04 17.75
N GLN A 18 38.62 8.08 16.84
CA GLN A 18 38.20 8.20 15.44
C GLN A 18 37.32 6.99 15.10
N ASP A 19 37.94 5.83 14.85
CA ASP A 19 37.24 4.64 14.37
C ASP A 19 37.69 3.37 15.11
N SER A 20 36.77 2.43 15.29
CA SER A 20 37.03 1.06 15.76
C SER A 20 36.61 0.08 14.68
N GLN A 21 37.56 -0.61 14.07
CA GLN A 21 37.30 -1.61 13.03
C GLN A 21 37.58 -3.02 13.53
N PHE A 22 36.63 -3.93 13.32
CA PHE A 22 36.77 -5.36 13.60
C PHE A 22 36.76 -6.11 12.28
N VAL A 23 37.93 -6.53 11.80
CA VAL A 23 38.07 -7.31 10.56
C VAL A 23 38.39 -8.75 10.93
N VAL A 24 37.52 -9.68 10.54
CA VAL A 24 37.64 -11.10 10.88
C VAL A 24 37.74 -11.90 9.59
N GLY A 25 38.86 -12.61 9.39
CA GLY A 25 39.04 -13.49 8.22
C GLY A 25 38.18 -14.78 8.25
N GLY A 26 37.59 -15.09 9.40
CA GLY A 26 36.66 -16.20 9.61
C GLY A 26 35.25 -15.70 10.00
N GLN A 27 34.70 -16.21 11.11
CA GLN A 27 33.38 -15.82 11.60
C GLN A 27 33.47 -14.92 12.84
N MET A 28 32.72 -13.82 12.85
CA MET A 28 32.48 -13.02 14.05
C MET A 28 31.19 -13.48 14.72
N ARG A 29 31.25 -13.83 16.01
CA ARG A 29 30.07 -14.15 16.81
C ARG A 29 30.02 -13.23 18.02
N VAL A 30 28.86 -12.61 18.23
CA VAL A 30 28.59 -11.77 19.40
C VAL A 30 27.43 -12.43 20.14
N HIS A 31 27.67 -12.82 21.38
CA HIS A 31 26.66 -13.37 22.27
C HIS A 31 26.49 -12.40 23.43
N SER A 32 25.25 -12.05 23.74
CA SER A 32 24.89 -11.27 24.92
C SER A 32 23.83 -12.04 25.70
N GLY A 33 23.87 -11.97 27.02
CA GLY A 33 22.77 -12.42 27.87
C GLY A 33 21.55 -11.49 27.81
N GLN A 34 21.67 -10.36 27.10
CA GLN A 34 20.67 -9.31 26.95
C GLN A 34 20.60 -8.82 25.49
N ALA A 35 19.86 -7.74 25.23
CA ALA A 35 19.71 -7.18 23.90
C ALA A 35 21.07 -6.84 23.24
N ILE A 36 21.17 -7.09 21.94
CA ILE A 36 22.29 -6.67 21.09
C ILE A 36 21.78 -5.53 20.20
N GLY A 37 22.30 -4.32 20.39
CA GLY A 37 22.10 -3.21 19.47
C GLY A 37 23.12 -3.31 18.34
N MET A 38 22.67 -3.61 17.13
CA MET A 38 23.49 -3.53 15.92
C MET A 38 22.94 -2.44 15.00
N LEU A 39 23.78 -1.48 14.66
CA LEU A 39 23.49 -0.41 13.72
C LEU A 39 24.50 -0.56 12.58
N GLY A 40 24.07 -1.13 11.45
CA GLY A 40 25.00 -1.45 10.37
C GLY A 40 24.30 -1.76 9.06
N GLY A 41 24.62 -0.96 8.04
CA GLY A 41 24.28 -1.23 6.65
C GLY A 41 25.22 -2.28 6.06
N VAL A 42 24.67 -3.15 5.22
CA VAL A 42 25.46 -4.13 4.45
C VAL A 42 26.20 -3.36 3.35
N VAL A 43 27.52 -3.27 3.47
CA VAL A 43 28.40 -2.71 2.43
C VAL A 43 28.78 -3.83 1.48
N GLU A 44 28.42 -3.65 0.21
CA GLU A 44 28.74 -4.44 -0.99
C GLU A 44 28.78 -5.98 -0.87
N ALA A 45 27.87 -6.62 -1.59
CA ALA A 45 27.97 -8.04 -1.91
C ALA A 45 29.19 -8.27 -2.82
N GLY A 46 30.22 -8.89 -2.28
CA GLY A 46 31.26 -9.55 -3.08
C GLY A 46 30.68 -10.72 -3.91
N PRO A 47 31.53 -11.39 -4.71
CA PRO A 47 31.10 -12.51 -5.58
C PRO A 47 30.50 -13.69 -4.81
N ASP A 48 30.77 -13.78 -3.51
CA ASP A 48 30.15 -14.73 -2.60
C ASP A 48 28.86 -14.12 -2.03
N LYS A 49 27.74 -14.79 -2.29
CA LYS A 49 26.38 -14.36 -1.95
C LYS A 49 26.21 -14.11 -0.45
N VAL A 50 26.50 -12.89 0.01
CA VAL A 50 26.21 -12.45 1.38
C VAL A 50 24.75 -11.99 1.44
N GLY A 51 23.94 -12.68 2.23
CA GLY A 51 22.57 -12.29 2.58
C GLY A 51 22.48 -11.87 4.05
N LEU A 52 21.46 -11.08 4.39
CA LEU A 52 21.12 -10.76 5.77
C LEU A 52 20.02 -11.73 6.24
N GLN A 53 20.25 -12.40 7.37
CA GLN A 53 19.22 -13.19 8.05
C GLN A 53 18.97 -12.61 9.44
N LEU A 54 17.74 -12.20 9.69
CA LEU A 54 17.29 -11.69 10.99
C LEU A 54 16.26 -12.68 11.56
N ILE A 55 16.59 -13.35 12.66
CA ILE A 55 15.73 -14.34 13.33
C ILE A 55 15.63 -13.99 14.81
N ALA A 56 14.41 -13.97 15.35
CA ALA A 56 14.15 -13.97 16.78
C ALA A 56 13.64 -15.36 17.18
N ALA A 57 14.32 -16.01 18.14
CA ALA A 57 13.93 -17.34 18.61
C ALA A 57 12.73 -17.31 19.57
N LYS A 58 12.54 -16.17 20.25
CA LYS A 58 11.48 -15.92 21.21
C LYS A 58 11.07 -14.45 21.09
N ASP A 59 9.77 -14.19 21.23
CA ASP A 59 9.16 -12.85 21.16
C ASP A 59 9.16 -12.20 19.76
N ALA A 60 8.59 -10.99 19.65
CA ALA A 60 8.27 -10.34 18.39
C ALA A 60 9.48 -9.62 17.75
N ILE A 61 9.49 -9.57 16.42
CA ILE A 61 10.38 -8.68 15.65
C ILE A 61 9.54 -7.46 15.22
N GLU A 62 9.98 -6.27 15.62
CA GLU A 62 9.37 -5.02 15.20
C GLU A 62 10.32 -4.26 14.27
N ILE A 63 9.83 -3.88 13.08
CA ILE A 63 10.56 -3.07 12.12
C ILE A 63 9.77 -1.79 11.90
N GLN A 64 10.34 -0.64 12.25
CA GLN A 64 9.65 0.64 12.22
C GLN A 64 10.51 1.74 11.58
N ALA A 65 9.87 2.61 10.80
CA ALA A 65 10.43 3.87 10.33
C ALA A 65 9.53 5.00 10.86
N GLN A 66 9.94 5.63 11.96
CA GLN A 66 9.06 6.54 12.72
C GLN A 66 8.93 7.94 12.11
N SER A 67 9.94 8.37 11.36
CA SER A 67 10.01 9.73 10.77
C SER A 67 10.11 9.72 9.25
N ASP A 68 10.24 8.55 8.62
CA ASP A 68 10.47 8.43 7.18
C ASP A 68 9.91 7.10 6.63
N VAL A 69 10.19 6.82 5.36
CA VAL A 69 9.61 5.70 4.60
C VAL A 69 10.37 4.38 4.85
N LEU A 70 9.62 3.33 5.16
CA LEU A 70 10.10 1.94 5.07
C LEU A 70 9.95 1.43 3.63
N LYS A 71 11.05 1.04 2.97
CA LYS A 71 11.03 0.40 1.64
C LYS A 71 11.55 -1.03 1.73
N VAL A 72 10.76 -1.98 1.23
CA VAL A 72 11.13 -3.39 1.09
C VAL A 72 11.00 -3.77 -0.38
N GLN A 73 12.11 -4.14 -1.02
CA GLN A 73 12.17 -4.46 -2.45
C GLN A 73 13.08 -5.67 -2.65
N ALA A 74 12.72 -6.53 -3.61
CA ALA A 74 13.53 -7.66 -4.03
C ALA A 74 13.58 -7.74 -5.56
N ARG A 75 14.66 -8.32 -6.09
CA ARG A 75 14.80 -8.59 -7.53
C ARG A 75 13.84 -9.68 -8.01
N ASP A 76 13.68 -10.72 -7.20
CA ASP A 76 12.92 -11.92 -7.57
C ASP A 76 11.58 -11.98 -6.81
N GLU A 77 11.58 -12.44 -5.55
CA GLU A 77 10.35 -12.67 -4.79
C GLU A 77 10.38 -12.00 -3.41
N VAL A 78 9.22 -11.49 -2.99
CA VAL A 78 8.94 -11.10 -1.60
C VAL A 78 7.78 -11.95 -1.11
N ASN A 79 8.04 -12.80 -0.11
CA ASN A 79 7.02 -13.64 0.52
C ASN A 79 6.76 -13.17 1.96
N VAL A 80 5.50 -12.88 2.26
CA VAL A 80 5.02 -12.54 3.60
C VAL A 80 4.01 -13.60 4.01
N THR A 81 4.35 -14.41 5.01
CA THR A 81 3.53 -15.56 5.45
C THR A 81 3.37 -15.54 6.97
N SER A 82 2.16 -15.83 7.44
CA SER A 82 1.85 -16.11 8.84
C SER A 82 1.48 -17.59 8.98
N ALA A 83 2.20 -18.33 9.82
CA ALA A 83 2.03 -19.77 9.93
C ALA A 83 0.75 -20.17 10.70
N ASN A 84 0.37 -19.39 11.71
CA ASN A 84 -0.67 -19.79 12.68
C ASN A 84 -1.84 -18.80 12.78
N ALA A 85 -1.70 -17.58 12.24
CA ALA A 85 -2.67 -16.51 12.45
C ALA A 85 -2.97 -15.79 11.12
N HIS A 86 -2.88 -14.45 11.10
CA HIS A 86 -3.23 -13.61 9.96
C HIS A 86 -2.08 -12.64 9.63
N ILE A 87 -2.26 -11.91 8.53
CA ILE A 87 -1.42 -10.79 8.11
C ILE A 87 -2.34 -9.59 7.97
N ASP A 88 -2.07 -8.55 8.76
CA ASP A 88 -2.85 -7.31 8.73
C ASP A 88 -2.11 -6.19 8.00
N TRP A 89 -2.86 -5.49 7.15
CA TRP A 89 -2.38 -4.31 6.44
C TRP A 89 -3.28 -3.14 6.82
N ALA A 90 -2.71 -2.12 7.44
CA ALA A 90 -3.42 -0.91 7.83
C ALA A 90 -2.65 0.32 7.34
N ALA A 91 -3.36 1.28 6.77
CA ALA A 91 -2.80 2.56 6.35
C ALA A 91 -3.80 3.68 6.59
N ALA A 92 -3.32 4.85 7.00
CA ALA A 92 -4.19 6.00 7.25
C ALA A 92 -4.77 6.63 5.97
N LYS A 93 -4.09 6.47 4.83
CA LYS A 93 -4.47 7.11 3.56
C LYS A 93 -4.90 6.11 2.49
N ARG A 94 -4.04 5.14 2.17
CA ARG A 94 -4.24 4.23 1.03
C ARG A 94 -3.47 2.93 1.18
N ILE A 95 -4.08 1.84 0.74
CA ILE A 95 -3.40 0.58 0.43
C ILE A 95 -3.58 0.31 -1.08
N SER A 96 -2.51 -0.02 -1.80
CA SER A 96 -2.54 -0.27 -3.25
C SER A 96 -1.75 -1.52 -3.60
N LEU A 97 -2.35 -2.41 -4.37
CA LEU A 97 -1.71 -3.62 -4.90
C LEU A 97 -1.73 -3.56 -6.41
N SER A 98 -0.58 -3.27 -7.02
CA SER A 98 -0.46 -3.01 -8.46
C SER A 98 0.50 -4.00 -9.12
N THR A 99 0.16 -4.40 -10.33
CA THR A 99 1.04 -5.20 -11.19
C THR A 99 1.50 -4.38 -12.39
N ALA A 100 2.65 -4.73 -12.96
CA ALA A 100 3.15 -4.09 -14.19
C ALA A 100 2.17 -4.22 -15.38
N GLY A 101 1.34 -5.27 -15.38
CA GLY A 101 0.28 -5.46 -16.37
C GLY A 101 -0.95 -4.56 -16.19
N GLY A 102 -0.93 -3.62 -15.23
CA GLY A 102 -1.99 -2.63 -15.03
C GLY A 102 -3.18 -3.11 -14.20
N ALA A 103 -3.16 -4.33 -13.65
CA ALA A 103 -4.14 -4.72 -12.64
C ALA A 103 -3.81 -4.05 -11.29
N ASN A 104 -4.81 -3.44 -10.66
CA ASN A 104 -4.69 -2.71 -9.42
C ASN A 104 -5.91 -2.94 -8.49
N ILE A 105 -5.63 -3.11 -7.20
CA ILE A 105 -6.63 -3.06 -6.13
C ILE A 105 -6.23 -1.92 -5.19
N THR A 106 -7.11 -0.93 -5.04
CA THR A 106 -6.86 0.24 -4.18
C THR A 106 -7.95 0.37 -3.12
N ILE A 107 -7.54 0.56 -1.87
CA ILE A 107 -8.42 0.87 -0.73
C ILE A 107 -8.12 2.31 -0.31
N GLU A 108 -9.10 3.20 -0.50
CA GLU A 108 -8.96 4.64 -0.22
C GLU A 108 -10.32 5.28 0.06
N GLY A 109 -10.37 6.19 1.02
CA GLY A 109 -11.58 6.99 1.29
C GLY A 109 -12.82 6.17 1.62
N GLY A 110 -12.65 4.99 2.24
CA GLY A 110 -13.73 4.05 2.56
C GLY A 110 -14.21 3.19 1.38
N ASN A 111 -13.63 3.35 0.19
CA ASN A 111 -13.99 2.58 -1.01
C ASN A 111 -12.92 1.56 -1.37
N ILE A 112 -13.34 0.47 -2.01
CA ILE A 112 -12.46 -0.52 -2.63
C ILE A 112 -12.63 -0.41 -4.15
N THR A 113 -11.55 -0.10 -4.85
CA THR A 113 -11.51 0.03 -6.31
C THR A 113 -10.69 -1.10 -6.90
N VAL A 114 -11.30 -1.90 -7.77
CA VAL A 114 -10.64 -2.97 -8.51
C VAL A 114 -10.58 -2.57 -9.98
N GLN A 115 -9.37 -2.42 -10.51
CA GLN A 115 -9.11 -2.01 -11.88
C GLN A 115 -8.24 -3.07 -12.57
N CYS A 116 -8.60 -3.47 -13.77
CA CYS A 116 -7.69 -4.23 -14.62
C CYS A 116 -8.05 -4.01 -16.10
N PRO A 117 -7.05 -3.99 -17.00
CA PRO A 117 -7.32 -3.94 -18.44
C PRO A 117 -7.93 -5.25 -18.98
N GLY A 118 -7.69 -6.37 -18.27
CA GLY A 118 -8.22 -7.68 -18.61
C GLY A 118 -9.59 -7.98 -17.98
N LYS A 119 -9.90 -9.27 -17.90
CA LYS A 119 -11.18 -9.76 -17.36
C LYS A 119 -11.12 -9.91 -15.83
N ILE A 120 -12.11 -9.36 -15.13
CA ILE A 120 -12.38 -9.68 -13.73
C ILE A 120 -13.26 -10.93 -13.67
N THR A 121 -12.72 -12.03 -13.13
CA THR A 121 -13.49 -13.26 -12.91
C THR A 121 -13.94 -13.33 -11.45
N ILE A 122 -15.26 -13.32 -11.23
CA ILE A 122 -15.86 -13.40 -9.90
C ILE A 122 -16.66 -14.70 -9.80
N HIS A 123 -16.22 -15.61 -8.95
CA HIS A 123 -16.93 -16.85 -8.61
C HIS A 123 -17.85 -16.58 -7.41
N ALA A 124 -19.16 -16.46 -7.65
CA ALA A 124 -20.14 -16.20 -6.60
C ALA A 124 -21.48 -16.87 -6.93
N GLY A 125 -22.14 -17.46 -5.92
CA GLY A 125 -23.46 -18.10 -6.08
C GLY A 125 -24.62 -17.10 -6.31
N LYS A 126 -24.44 -15.83 -5.91
CA LYS A 126 -25.37 -14.74 -6.19
C LYS A 126 -24.59 -13.45 -6.36
N LYS A 127 -24.90 -12.68 -7.40
CA LYS A 127 -24.38 -11.32 -7.62
C LYS A 127 -25.57 -10.37 -7.61
N SER A 128 -25.64 -9.50 -6.60
CA SER A 128 -26.65 -8.44 -6.55
C SER A 128 -25.97 -7.14 -6.95
N PHE A 129 -26.08 -6.78 -8.22
CA PHE A 129 -25.79 -5.42 -8.66
C PHE A 129 -27.09 -4.65 -8.55
N THR A 130 -27.25 -3.86 -7.49
CA THR A 130 -28.40 -2.95 -7.39
C THR A 130 -28.27 -1.90 -8.49
N GLY A 131 -29.26 -1.84 -9.37
CA GLY A 131 -29.31 -0.83 -10.42
C GLY A 131 -29.35 0.59 -9.85
N PRO A 132 -29.14 1.62 -10.71
CA PRO A 132 -29.21 3.01 -10.28
C PRO A 132 -30.57 3.28 -9.63
N ALA A 133 -30.56 3.96 -8.48
CA ALA A 133 -31.77 4.42 -7.84
C ALA A 133 -32.51 5.38 -8.80
N ARG A 134 -33.60 4.92 -9.41
CA ARG A 134 -34.51 5.78 -10.17
C ARG A 134 -35.20 6.72 -9.17
N LYS A 135 -34.79 7.99 -9.11
CA LYS A 135 -35.68 9.03 -8.60
C LYS A 135 -36.75 9.27 -9.66
N ASN A 136 -38.00 8.95 -9.35
CA ASN A 136 -39.13 9.47 -10.14
C ASN A 136 -39.09 10.98 -10.04
N TYR A 137 -38.65 11.66 -11.10
CA TYR A 137 -38.90 13.08 -11.26
C TYR A 137 -40.37 13.21 -11.67
N PRO A 138 -41.26 13.76 -10.82
CA PRO A 138 -42.64 13.96 -11.21
C PRO A 138 -42.63 14.91 -12.40
N MET A 139 -43.13 14.42 -13.54
CA MET A 139 -43.34 15.26 -14.71
C MET A 139 -44.23 16.44 -14.29
N PRO A 140 -43.84 17.70 -14.55
CA PRO A 140 -44.71 18.83 -14.27
C PRO A 140 -46.05 18.58 -14.98
N PRO A 141 -47.19 18.82 -14.31
CA PRO A 141 -48.49 18.59 -14.92
C PRO A 141 -48.58 19.42 -16.21
N LEU A 142 -48.72 18.73 -17.34
CA LEU A 142 -49.00 19.39 -18.60
C LEU A 142 -50.33 20.16 -18.45
N PRO A 143 -50.39 21.43 -18.86
CA PRO A 143 -51.61 22.22 -18.73
C PRO A 143 -52.74 21.53 -19.51
N ARG A 144 -53.80 21.14 -18.79
CA ARG A 144 -54.98 20.45 -19.34
C ARG A 144 -55.90 21.37 -20.15
N SER A 145 -55.66 22.67 -20.09
CA SER A 145 -56.39 23.67 -20.84
C SER A 145 -55.40 24.56 -21.58
N ILE A 146 -55.78 24.91 -22.81
CA ILE A 146 -55.10 25.96 -23.55
C ILE A 146 -55.29 27.24 -22.74
N CYS A 147 -54.22 27.69 -22.10
CA CYS A 147 -54.16 29.03 -21.54
C CYS A 147 -54.33 30.00 -22.72
N VAL A 148 -55.54 30.51 -22.93
CA VAL A 148 -55.88 31.40 -24.06
C VAL A 148 -54.98 32.63 -24.08
N GLU A 149 -54.58 33.10 -22.91
CA GLU A 149 -53.66 34.21 -22.73
C GLU A 149 -52.21 33.84 -23.10
N CYS A 150 -51.79 32.62 -22.81
CA CYS A 150 -50.50 32.06 -23.23
C CYS A 150 -50.47 31.80 -24.74
N LEU A 151 -51.60 31.38 -25.33
CA LEU A 151 -51.77 31.20 -26.78
C LEU A 151 -51.76 32.55 -27.52
N LYS A 152 -52.36 33.59 -26.92
CA LYS A 152 -52.28 34.97 -27.45
C LYS A 152 -50.87 35.52 -27.34
N LYS A 153 -50.17 35.29 -26.22
CA LYS A 153 -48.76 35.68 -26.05
C LYS A 153 -47.83 34.91 -27.00
N SER A 154 -48.07 33.63 -27.25
CA SER A 154 -47.28 32.87 -28.24
C SER A 154 -47.57 33.29 -29.68
N ARG A 155 -48.82 33.62 -30.03
CA ARG A 155 -49.16 34.24 -31.32
C ARG A 155 -48.51 35.61 -31.51
N ALA A 156 -48.43 36.42 -30.46
CA ALA A 156 -47.75 37.71 -30.51
C ALA A 156 -46.22 37.59 -30.55
N ALA A 157 -45.67 36.51 -29.96
CA ALA A 157 -44.24 36.21 -29.94
C ALA A 157 -43.76 35.30 -31.09
N ALA A 158 -44.68 34.80 -31.93
CA ALA A 158 -44.35 33.96 -33.08
C ALA A 158 -43.64 34.82 -34.14
N VAL A 159 -42.31 34.81 -34.11
CA VAL A 159 -41.47 35.23 -35.23
C VAL A 159 -41.73 34.32 -36.42
N ALA A 160 -41.88 34.98 -37.58
CA ALA A 160 -42.25 34.41 -38.86
C ALA A 160 -41.30 33.29 -39.30
N PHE A 161 -41.76 32.04 -39.23
CA PHE A 161 -41.25 30.93 -40.05
C PHE A 161 -42.43 30.28 -40.77
N THR A 162 -43.01 31.03 -41.72
CA THR A 162 -43.76 30.45 -42.85
C THR A 162 -43.45 31.27 -44.10
N SER A 163 -42.34 30.92 -44.76
CA SER A 163 -42.21 31.02 -46.20
C SER A 163 -41.37 29.82 -46.65
N VAL A 164 -42.07 28.75 -47.01
CA VAL A 164 -41.50 27.70 -47.86
C VAL A 164 -42.37 27.73 -49.11
N GLU A 165 -41.71 28.05 -50.21
CA GLU A 165 -42.22 27.93 -51.59
C GLU A 165 -42.33 26.45 -51.98
#